data_AF-A0A2A6NRE5-F1
#
_entry.id   AF-A0A2A6NRE5-F1
#
_cell.length_a   1.000
_cell.length_b   1.000
_cell.length_c   1.000
_cell.angle_alpha   90.00
_cell.angle_beta   90.00
_cell.angle_gamma   90.00
#
_symmetry.space_group_name_H-M   'P 1'
#
loop_
_entity.id
_entity.type
_entity.pdbx_description
1 polymer ?
#
loop_
_entity_poly.entity_id
_entity_poly.type
_entity_poly.pdbx_seq_one_letter_code
_entity_poly.pdbx_strand_id
1 'polypeptide(L)'
;MSPPRFVHRKISAEDFKSELAKQGMSVPAFARVWCQNLSTVTKWANGGNDIPTWVPIALTMMTLPNAHGTARMAAAAMIQQDRLHPELGEFPYQKLRQMPADDEIEE
;
A
#
# COMPACT_ATOMS: atom_id res chain seq x y z
N MET A 1 3.56 -20.81 -28.52
CA MET A 1 3.06 -19.59 -27.86
C MET A 1 3.77 -18.40 -28.50
N SER A 2 3.05 -17.38 -28.93
CA SER A 2 3.69 -16.14 -29.37
C SER A 2 4.41 -15.49 -28.18
N PRO A 3 5.61 -14.93 -28.37
CA PRO A 3 6.33 -14.27 -27.28
C PRO A 3 5.51 -13.11 -26.72
N PRO A 4 5.67 -12.78 -25.42
CA PRO A 4 4.93 -11.68 -24.81
C PRO A 4 5.24 -10.35 -25.49
N ARG A 5 4.21 -9.54 -25.74
CA ARG A 5 4.33 -8.22 -26.40
C ARG A 5 5.21 -7.25 -25.60
N PHE A 6 5.20 -7.36 -24.28
CA PHE A 6 5.95 -6.50 -23.38
C PHE A 6 6.66 -7.31 -22.31
N VAL A 7 7.88 -6.90 -21.99
CA VAL A 7 8.64 -7.37 -20.83
C VAL A 7 8.77 -6.17 -19.90
N HIS A 8 8.28 -6.33 -18.67
CA HIS A 8 8.27 -5.27 -17.69
C HIS A 8 9.45 -5.43 -16.72
N ARG A 9 10.01 -4.30 -16.29
CA ARG A 9 11.00 -4.28 -15.21
C ARG A 9 10.34 -4.81 -13.92
N LYS A 10 11.00 -5.76 -13.27
CA LYS A 10 10.69 -6.16 -11.90
C LYS A 10 11.56 -5.36 -10.94
N ILE A 11 11.07 -5.13 -9.73
CA ILE A 11 11.87 -4.57 -8.63
C ILE A 11 12.17 -5.67 -7.62
N SER A 12 13.33 -5.59 -6.98
CA SER A 12 13.69 -6.49 -5.90
C SER A 12 12.96 -6.13 -4.60
N ALA A 13 13.01 -7.04 -3.62
CA ALA A 13 12.55 -6.76 -2.27
C ALA A 13 13.33 -5.61 -1.61
N GLU A 14 14.61 -5.48 -1.93
CA GLU A 14 15.47 -4.39 -1.45
C GLU A 14 15.06 -3.05 -2.06
N ASP A 15 14.86 -3.01 -3.38
CA ASP A 15 14.37 -1.81 -4.07
C ASP A 15 13.00 -1.39 -3.52
N PHE A 16 12.09 -2.34 -3.31
CA PHE A 16 10.78 -2.08 -2.74
C PHE A 16 10.87 -1.40 -1.38
N LYS A 17 11.68 -1.94 -0.46
CA LYS A 17 11.89 -1.35 0.87
C LYS A 17 12.57 0.02 0.78
N SER A 18 13.53 0.19 -0.12
CA SER A 18 14.22 1.46 -0.34
C SER A 18 13.25 2.55 -0.80
N GLU A 19 12.37 2.23 -1.76
CA GLU A 19 11.37 3.18 -2.25
C GLU A 19 10.33 3.54 -1.18
N LEU A 20 9.88 2.59 -0.37
CA LEU A 20 9.02 2.87 0.78
C LEU A 20 9.72 3.79 1.79
N ALA A 21 10.99 3.53 2.10
CA ALA A 21 11.76 4.35 3.03
C ALA A 21 11.94 5.80 2.54
N LYS A 22 12.23 6.00 1.24
CA LYS A 22 12.30 7.34 0.62
C LYS A 22 11.00 8.13 0.74
N GLN A 23 9.88 7.41 0.78
CA GLN A 23 8.54 7.96 0.89
C GLN A 23 8.07 8.07 2.35
N GLY A 24 8.91 7.70 3.33
CA GLY A 24 8.54 7.69 4.74
C GLY A 24 7.40 6.70 5.07
N MET A 25 7.24 5.66 4.26
CA MET A 25 6.12 4.72 4.34
C MET A 25 6.57 3.36 4.90
N SER A 26 5.76 2.77 5.77
CA SER A 26 5.99 1.41 6.27
C SER A 26 5.36 0.34 5.35
N VAL A 27 5.78 -0.93 5.51
CA VAL A 27 5.15 -2.06 4.78
C VAL A 27 3.65 -2.20 5.13
N PRO A 28 3.24 -2.14 6.42
CA PRO A 28 1.82 -2.13 6.79
C PRO A 28 1.04 -0.96 6.20
N ALA A 29 1.64 0.22 6.16
CA ALA A 29 1.05 1.39 5.55
C ALA A 29 0.79 1.20 4.05
N PHE A 30 1.79 0.71 3.32
CA PHE A 30 1.63 0.38 1.91
C PHE A 30 0.49 -0.62 1.70
N ALA A 31 0.45 -1.70 2.50
CA ALA A 31 -0.60 -2.70 2.39
C ALA A 31 -1.99 -2.10 2.56
N ARG A 32 -2.16 -1.22 3.56
CA ARG A 32 -3.41 -0.54 3.86
C ARG A 32 -3.82 0.46 2.76
N VAL A 33 -2.90 1.31 2.31
CA VAL A 33 -3.15 2.33 1.26
C VAL A 33 -3.52 1.69 -0.08
N TRP A 34 -2.91 0.55 -0.41
CA TRP A 34 -3.16 -0.15 -1.68
C TRP A 34 -4.14 -1.32 -1.56
N CYS A 35 -4.85 -1.41 -0.42
CA CYS A 35 -5.83 -2.45 -0.11
C CYS A 35 -5.31 -3.87 -0.36
N GLN A 36 -4.04 -4.11 -0.08
CA GLN A 36 -3.38 -5.41 -0.19
C GLN A 36 -3.37 -6.14 1.14
N ASN A 37 -3.34 -7.47 1.09
CA ASN A 37 -3.17 -8.27 2.28
C ASN A 37 -1.75 -8.07 2.85
N LEU A 38 -1.65 -7.69 4.13
CA LEU A 38 -0.38 -7.45 4.81
C LEU A 38 0.60 -8.61 4.64
N SER A 39 0.14 -9.86 4.81
CA SER A 39 1.01 -11.04 4.66
C SER A 39 1.62 -11.17 3.26
N THR A 40 0.93 -10.68 2.23
CA THR A 40 1.42 -10.68 0.84
C THR A 40 2.49 -9.60 0.66
N VAL A 41 2.24 -8.39 1.16
CA VAL A 41 3.21 -7.29 1.07
C VAL A 41 4.45 -7.58 1.91
N THR A 42 4.29 -8.21 3.08
CA THR A 42 5.43 -8.69 3.89
C THR A 42 6.27 -9.71 3.13
N LYS A 43 5.65 -10.62 2.38
CA LYS A 43 6.39 -11.55 1.50
C LYS A 43 7.14 -10.82 0.39
N TRP A 44 6.58 -9.75 -0.19
CA TRP A 44 7.29 -8.90 -1.15
C TRP A 44 8.54 -8.26 -0.53
N ALA A 45 8.39 -7.64 0.65
CA ALA A 45 9.49 -6.97 1.37
C ALA A 45 10.62 -7.93 1.81
N ASN A 46 10.31 -9.22 1.92
CA ASN A 46 11.24 -10.27 2.30
C ASN A 46 11.71 -11.14 1.13
N GLY A 47 11.32 -10.83 -0.11
CA GLY A 47 11.71 -11.61 -1.31
C GLY A 47 11.06 -12.99 -1.42
N GLY A 48 10.01 -13.26 -0.64
CA GLY A 48 9.29 -14.53 -0.67
C GLY A 48 8.33 -14.68 -1.86
N ASN A 49 7.94 -13.57 -2.48
CA ASN A 49 7.05 -13.53 -3.66
C ASN A 49 7.53 -12.47 -4.66
N ASP A 50 7.24 -12.71 -5.94
CA ASP A 50 7.37 -11.70 -6.99
C ASP A 50 6.48 -10.49 -6.71
N ILE A 51 7.04 -9.31 -6.95
CA ILE A 51 6.34 -8.03 -6.81
C ILE A 51 5.57 -7.73 -8.11
N PRO A 52 4.25 -7.47 -8.07
CA PRO A 52 3.48 -7.15 -9.26
C PRO A 52 4.02 -5.92 -9.99
N THR A 53 3.96 -5.93 -11.32
CA THR A 53 4.52 -4.88 -12.17
C THR A 53 3.82 -3.52 -12.04
N TRP A 54 2.64 -3.47 -11.41
CA TRP A 54 1.97 -2.20 -11.09
C TRP A 54 2.57 -1.52 -9.85
N VAL A 55 3.23 -2.25 -8.95
CA VAL A 55 3.79 -1.68 -7.70
C VAL A 55 4.84 -0.61 -7.99
N PRO A 56 5.81 -0.79 -8.91
CA PRO A 56 6.72 0.29 -9.30
C PRO A 56 6.01 1.53 -9.84
N ILE A 57 4.88 1.36 -10.56
CA ILE A 57 4.08 2.47 -11.08
C ILE A 57 3.42 3.21 -9.90
N ALA A 58 2.81 2.48 -8.97
CA ALA A 58 2.23 3.03 -7.75
C ALA A 58 3.26 3.83 -6.94
N LEU A 59 4.44 3.25 -6.67
CA LEU A 59 5.53 3.93 -5.96
C LEU A 59 5.99 5.20 -6.68
N THR A 60 6.04 5.18 -8.01
CA THR A 60 6.37 6.37 -8.81
C THR A 60 5.28 7.45 -8.66
N MET A 61 4.01 7.07 -8.73
CA MET A 61 2.89 8.01 -8.56
C MET A 61 2.87 8.65 -7.16
N MET A 62 3.33 7.94 -6.14
CA MET A 62 3.41 8.46 -4.77
C MET A 62 4.41 9.60 -4.60
N THR A 63 5.33 9.80 -5.56
CA THR A 63 6.25 10.95 -5.57
C THR A 63 5.59 12.27 -5.97
N LEU A 64 4.36 12.22 -6.50
CA LEU A 64 3.62 13.41 -6.89
C LEU A 64 3.16 14.22 -5.66
N PRO A 65 3.06 15.55 -5.77
CA PRO A 65 2.52 16.38 -4.69
C PRO A 65 1.14 15.88 -4.24
N ASN A 66 0.94 15.80 -2.92
CA ASN A 66 -0.31 15.37 -2.28
C ASN A 66 -0.75 13.92 -2.58
N ALA A 67 0.08 13.10 -3.24
CA ALA A 67 -0.28 11.72 -3.60
C ALA A 67 -0.58 10.87 -2.36
N HIS A 68 0.22 11.01 -1.30
CA HIS A 68 0.02 10.31 -0.03
C HIS A 68 -1.34 10.59 0.61
N GLY A 69 -1.75 11.86 0.69
CA GLY A 69 -3.06 12.22 1.22
C GLY A 69 -4.19 11.67 0.36
N THR A 70 -4.05 11.82 -0.96
CA THR A 70 -5.06 11.36 -1.94
C THR A 70 -5.23 9.85 -1.90
N ALA A 71 -4.13 9.09 -1.87
CA ALA A 71 -4.14 7.63 -1.80
C ALA A 71 -4.76 7.14 -0.49
N ARG A 72 -4.46 7.79 0.65
CA ARG A 72 -5.09 7.48 1.93
C ARG A 72 -6.60 7.72 1.91
N MET A 73 -7.07 8.83 1.34
CA MET A 73 -8.51 9.10 1.19
C MET A 73 -9.20 8.07 0.28
N ALA A 74 -8.57 7.73 -0.84
CA ALA A 74 -9.07 6.71 -1.75
C ALA A 74 -9.15 5.33 -1.05
N ALA A 75 -8.11 4.95 -0.31
CA ALA A 75 -8.09 3.71 0.47
C ALA A 75 -9.17 3.70 1.57
N ALA A 76 -9.32 4.80 2.30
CA ALA A 76 -10.35 4.97 3.32
C ALA A 76 -11.76 4.76 2.76
N ALA A 77 -12.02 5.23 1.53
CA ALA A 77 -13.28 5.02 0.85
C ALA A 77 -13.56 3.54 0.50
N MET A 78 -12.51 2.73 0.35
CA MET A 78 -12.62 1.30 0.03
C MET A 78 -12.79 0.40 1.27
N ILE A 79 -12.45 0.90 2.46
CA ILE A 79 -12.56 0.12 3.71
C ILE A 79 -14.01 0.10 4.18
N GLN A 80 -14.64 -1.07 4.05
CA GLN A 80 -16.01 -1.29 4.51
C GLN A 80 -16.10 -1.52 6.01
N GLN A 81 -15.14 -2.24 6.59
CA GLN A 81 -15.15 -2.64 8.00
C GLN A 81 -13.73 -2.72 8.55
N ASP A 82 -13.55 -2.30 9.79
CA ASP A 82 -12.35 -2.56 10.57
C ASP A 82 -12.64 -3.71 11.55
N ARG A 83 -11.93 -4.84 11.39
CA ARG A 83 -12.13 -6.02 12.24
C ARG A 83 -11.45 -5.91 13.61
N LEU A 84 -10.45 -5.04 13.74
CA LEU A 84 -9.81 -4.76 15.02
C LEU A 84 -10.62 -3.74 15.82
N HIS A 85 -11.38 -2.89 15.12
CA HIS A 85 -12.22 -1.85 15.69
C HIS A 85 -13.69 -1.97 15.26
N PRO A 86 -14.38 -3.06 15.62
CA PRO A 86 -15.78 -3.28 15.23
C PRO A 86 -16.73 -2.19 15.75
N GLU A 87 -16.36 -1.49 16.82
CA GLU A 87 -17.10 -0.36 17.40
C GLU A 87 -17.24 0.84 16.45
N LEU A 88 -16.40 0.92 15.41
CA LEU A 88 -16.42 2.02 14.44
C LEU A 88 -17.52 1.85 13.37
N GLY A 89 -18.14 0.68 13.29
CA GLY A 89 -19.22 0.41 12.34
C GLY A 89 -18.76 0.34 10.88
N GLU A 90 -19.73 0.48 9.97
CA GLU A 90 -19.50 0.37 8.52
C GLU A 90 -18.94 1.69 7.94
N PHE A 91 -17.96 1.56 7.04
CA PHE A 91 -17.22 2.67 6.42
C PHE A 91 -16.58 3.62 7.45
N PRO A 92 -15.77 3.08 8.38
CA PRO A 92 -15.31 3.82 9.57
C PRO A 92 -14.45 5.05 9.27
N TYR A 93 -13.82 5.08 8.08
CA TYR A 93 -12.85 6.11 7.68
C TYR A 93 -13.39 7.11 6.64
N GLN A 94 -14.68 7.05 6.29
CA GLN A 94 -15.29 7.99 5.34
C GLN A 94 -15.90 9.24 5.98
N LYS A 95 -16.41 9.12 7.22
CA LYS A 95 -17.34 10.14 7.77
C LYS A 95 -16.73 11.09 8.79
N LEU A 96 -15.74 10.69 9.59
CA LEU A 96 -15.20 11.52 10.69
C LEU A 96 -13.74 11.27 11.10
N ARG A 97 -13.12 10.14 10.73
CA ARG A 97 -11.71 9.83 11.04
C ARG A 97 -10.89 9.73 9.77
N GLN A 98 -9.76 10.44 9.73
CA GLN A 98 -8.73 10.16 8.73
C GLN A 98 -8.17 8.77 9.03
N MET A 99 -7.87 8.01 7.99
CA MET A 99 -7.13 6.75 8.14
C MET A 99 -5.82 7.06 8.88
N PRO A 100 -5.47 6.32 9.96
CA PRO A 100 -4.33 6.66 10.81
C PRO A 100 -3.06 6.87 9.99
N ALA A 101 -2.29 7.91 10.30
CA ALA A 101 -1.00 8.10 9.67
C ALA A 101 -0.03 6.98 10.10
N ASP A 102 1.08 6.81 9.38
CA ASP A 102 1.99 5.67 9.56
C ASP A 102 2.67 5.63 10.94
N ASP A 103 2.69 6.78 11.61
CA ASP A 103 3.21 7.08 12.94
C ASP A 103 2.19 6.85 14.07
N GLU A 104 0.93 6.55 13.75
CA GLU A 104 -0.17 6.39 14.73
C GLU A 104 -0.61 4.94 14.95
N ILE A 105 0.12 3.95 14.41
CA ILE A 105 -0.24 2.53 14.53
C ILE A 105 0.61 1.88 15.63
N GLU A 106 -0.01 1.55 16.76
CA GLU A 106 0.58 0.66 17.78
C GLU A 106 0.76 -0.76 17.20
N GLU A 107 1.89 -1.40 17.52
CA GLU A 107 2.33 -2.72 17.02
C GLU A 107 1.33 -3.88 17.24
#